data_AF-A0A3M3PWW3-F1
#
_entry.id   AF-A0A3M3PWW3-F1
#
_cell.length_a   1.000
_cell.length_b   1.000
_cell.length_c   1.000
_cell.angle_alpha   90.00
_cell.angle_beta   90.00
_cell.angle_gamma   90.00
#
_symmetry.space_group_name_H-M   'P 1'
#
loop_
_entity.id
_entity.type
_entity.pdbx_description
1 polymer ?
#
loop_
_entity_poly.entity_id
_entity_poly.type
_entity_poly.pdbx_seq_one_letter_code
_entity_poly.pdbx_strand_id
1 'polypeptide(L)' 'MKVTNSGTAPWGVYLGGTIKLIRPGESRELALEGDDLVQARKIDVLRFEEVEAPAAEKKQKTEDKK' A
#
# COMPACT_ATOMS: atom_id res chain seq x y z
N MET A 1 -2.57 -0.92 -0.62
CA MET A 1 -1.21 -0.64 -0.10
C MET A 1 -0.87 0.82 -0.38
N LYS A 2 -0.23 1.51 0.55
CA LYS A 2 0.24 2.88 0.35
C LYS A 2 1.69 2.84 -0.11
N VAL A 3 1.97 3.47 -1.24
CA VAL A 3 3.30 3.52 -1.86
C VAL A 3 3.80 4.95 -1.81
N THR A 4 4.96 5.17 -1.20
CA THR A 4 5.56 6.48 -1.02
C THR A 4 6.86 6.58 -1.82
N ASN A 5 7.00 7.61 -2.63
CA ASN A 5 8.25 7.87 -3.36
C ASN A 5 9.19 8.74 -2.51
N SER A 6 10.26 8.13 -1.99
CA SER A 6 11.29 8.82 -1.20
C SER A 6 12.49 9.27 -2.05
N GLY A 7 12.42 9.08 -3.37
CA GLY A 7 13.46 9.50 -4.31
C GLY A 7 13.35 10.97 -4.70
N THR A 8 14.33 11.45 -5.47
CA THR A 8 14.40 12.83 -5.97
C THR A 8 13.72 13.05 -7.31
N ALA A 9 13.26 11.97 -7.97
CA ALA A 9 12.60 12.00 -9.27
C ALA A 9 11.22 11.30 -9.23
N PRO A 10 10.29 11.64 -10.13
CA PRO A 10 9.02 10.91 -10.27
C PRO A 10 9.25 9.46 -10.70
N TRP A 11 8.55 8.53 -10.06
CA TRP A 11 8.61 7.11 -10.41
C TRP A 11 7.25 6.59 -10.88
N GLY A 12 7.28 5.78 -11.93
CA GLY A 12 6.11 5.09 -12.46
C GLY A 12 6.00 3.68 -11.91
N VAL A 13 4.86 3.35 -11.32
CA VAL A 13 4.52 1.99 -10.89
C VAL A 13 3.55 1.39 -11.89
N TYR A 14 3.85 0.20 -12.40
CA TYR A 14 2.94 -0.53 -13.27
C TYR A 14 1.83 -1.18 -12.44
N LEU A 15 0.58 -0.99 -12.85
CA LEU A 15 -0.58 -1.56 -12.20
C LEU A 15 -1.65 -1.88 -13.26
N GLY A 16 -1.95 -3.16 -13.47
CA GLY A 16 -3.04 -3.60 -14.34
C GLY A 16 -2.97 -3.00 -15.76
N GLY A 17 -1.77 -2.92 -16.35
CA GLY A 17 -1.57 -2.37 -17.69
C GLY A 17 -1.43 -0.84 -17.77
N THR A 18 -1.52 -0.13 -16.64
CA THR A 18 -1.37 1.35 -16.58
C THR A 18 -0.19 1.75 -15.72
N ILE A 19 0.50 2.84 -16.10
CA ILE A 19 1.55 3.43 -15.27
C ILE A 19 0.92 4.46 -14.32
N LYS A 20 1.09 4.26 -13.02
CA LYS A 20 0.75 5.22 -11.97
C LYS A 20 2.00 5.97 -11.54
N LEU A 21 2.04 7.26 -11.86
CA LEU A 21 3.13 8.14 -11.44
C LEU A 21 2.97 8.54 -9.97
N ILE A 22 4.08 8.54 -9.23
CA ILE A 22 4.20 9.05 -7.85
C ILE A 22 5.34 10.07 -7.84
N ARG A 23 5.06 11.35 -7.54
CA ARG A 23 6.10 12.38 -7.48
C ARG A 23 6.98 12.24 -6.24
N PRO A 24 8.18 12.86 -6.22
CA PRO A 24 9.01 12.92 -5.02
C PRO A 24 8.23 13.40 -3.80
N GLY A 25 8.30 12.66 -2.70
CA GLY A 25 7.63 12.97 -1.44
C GLY A 25 6.13 12.69 -1.40
N GLU A 26 5.51 12.28 -2.52
CA GLU A 26 4.10 11.90 -2.56
C GLU A 26 3.90 10.43 -2.14
N SER A 27 2.76 10.17 -1.51
CA SER A 27 2.24 8.82 -1.27
C SER A 27 0.98 8.60 -2.08
N ARG A 28 0.78 7.36 -2.54
CA ARG A 28 -0.41 6.97 -3.30
C ARG A 28 -0.90 5.59 -2.88
N GLU A 29 -2.21 5.45 -2.72
CA GLU A 29 -2.83 4.16 -2.49
C GLU A 29 -2.96 3.40 -3.81
N LEU A 30 -2.30 2.24 -3.87
CA LEU A 30 -2.30 1.33 -5.00
C LEU A 30 -2.69 -0.07 -4.54
N ALA A 31 -3.54 -0.73 -5.32
CA ALA A 31 -3.91 -2.13 -5.14
C ALA A 31 -2.87 -3.03 -5.84
N LEU A 32 -1.61 -2.95 -5.39
CA LEU A 32 -0.53 -3.79 -5.93
C LEU A 32 -0.66 -5.21 -5.40
N GLU A 33 -0.72 -6.18 -6.31
CA GLU A 33 -0.81 -7.61 -6.00
C GLU A 33 0.08 -8.41 -6.96
N GLY A 34 0.44 -9.63 -6.58
CA GLY A 34 1.20 -10.56 -7.43
C GLY A 34 2.46 -9.95 -8.07
N ASP A 35 2.57 -10.06 -9.38
CA ASP A 35 3.72 -9.60 -10.15
C ASP A 35 3.92 -8.08 -10.08
N ASP A 36 2.84 -7.29 -10.06
CA ASP A 36 2.93 -5.82 -9.98
C ASP A 36 3.63 -5.38 -8.68
N LEU A 37 3.30 -6.06 -7.56
CA LEU A 37 3.95 -5.83 -6.27
C LEU A 37 5.43 -6.24 -6.30
N VAL A 38 5.74 -7.39 -6.89
CA VAL A 38 7.12 -7.90 -7.00
C VAL A 38 7.99 -6.95 -7.83
N GLN A 39 7.46 -6.40 -8.93
CA GLN A 39 8.20 -5.43 -9.73
C GLN A 39 8.36 -4.09 -9.00
N ALA A 40 7.31 -3.59 -8.36
CA ALA A 40 7.37 -2.33 -7.62
C ALA A 40 8.39 -2.40 -6.47
N ARG A 41 8.48 -3.54 -5.76
CA ARG A 41 9.45 -3.76 -4.67
C ARG A 41 10.92 -3.75 -5.11
N LYS A 42 11.22 -3.86 -6.40
CA LYS A 42 12.60 -3.72 -6.92
C LYS A 42 13.06 -2.27 -6.98
N ILE A 43 12.15 -1.32 -6.81
CA ILE A 43 12.47 0.11 -6.84
C ILE A 43 12.85 0.55 -5.42
N ASP A 44 14.14 0.63 -5.13
CA ASP A 44 14.68 0.89 -3.79
C ASP A 44 14.17 2.18 -3.13
N VAL A 45 13.78 3.17 -3.94
CA VAL A 45 13.31 4.47 -3.44
C VAL A 45 11.81 4.49 -3.09
N LEU A 46 11.09 3.42 -3.39
CA LEU A 46 9.67 3.28 -3.03
C LEU A 46 9.54 2.59 -1.68
N ARG A 47 8.73 3.18 -0.80
CA ARG A 47 8.33 2.59 0.47
C ARG A 47 6.91 2.07 0.38
N PHE A 48 6.68 0.90 0.93
CA PHE A 48 5.40 0.20 0.86
C PHE A 48 4.84 0.01 2.27
N GLU A 49 3.69 0.58 2.54
CA GLU A 49 2.94 0.43 3.78
C GLU A 49 1.66 -0.35 3.48
N GLU A 50 1.48 -1.51 4.11
CA GLU A 50 0.20 -2.21 4.09
C GLU A 50 -0.80 -1.36 4.87
N VAL A 51 -1.79 -0.82 4.16
CA VAL A 51 -2.92 -0.15 4.79
C VAL A 51 -3.82 -1.27 5.28
N GLU A 52 -3.53 -1.80 6.47
CA GLU A 52 -4.52 -2.59 7.18
C GLU A 52 -5.74 -1.68 7.35
N ALA A 53 -6.88 -2.10 6.77
CA ALA A 53 -8.16 -1.54 7.19
C ALA A 53 -8.21 -1.62 8.72
N PRO A 54 -8.69 -0.58 9.43
CA PRO A 54 -8.73 -0.62 10.88
C PRO A 54 -9.41 -1.93 11.27
N ALA A 55 -8.67 -2.79 11.96
CA ALA A 55 -9.19 -4.04 12.49
C ALA A 55 -10.39 -3.65 13.35
N ALA A 56 -11.60 -3.81 12.80
CA ALA A 56 -12.83 -3.62 13.54
C ALA A 56 -12.69 -4.52 14.76
N GLU A 57 -12.58 -3.87 15.92
CA GLU A 57 -12.34 -4.49 17.20
C GLU A 57 -13.23 -5.72 17.32
N LYS A 58 -12.62 -6.91 17.39
CA LYS A 58 -13.27 -8.06 17.98
C LYS A 58 -13.56 -7.71 19.43
N LYS A 59 -14.71 -7.08 19.71
CA LYS A 59 -15.26 -7.05 21.07
C LYS A 59 -15.78 -8.44 21.41
N GLN A 60 -14.85 -9.14 22.03
CA GLN A 60 -14.95 -10.38 22.78
C GLN A 60 -16.15 -10.38 23.73
N LYS A 61 -16.75 -11.57 23.83
CA LYS A 61 -17.84 -11.99 24.72
C LYS A 61 -17.86 -11.32 26.10
N THR A 62 -19.05 -10.94 26.55
CA THR A 62 -19.48 -11.25 27.92
C THR A 62 -20.87 -11.85 27.88
N GLU A 63 -20.91 -13.11 28.26
CA GLU A 63 -22.04 -13.85 28.78
C GLU A 63 -22.56 -13.11 30.02
N ASP A 64 -23.85 -12.75 30.05
CA ASP A 64 -24.48 -12.45 31.33
C ASP A 64 -25.92 -12.98 31.35
N LYS A 65 -26.23 -13.57 32.49
CA LYS A 65 -27.25 -14.55 32.76
C LYS A 65 -28.30 -13.87 33.63
N LYS A 66 -29.55 -13.77 33.17
CA LYS A 66 -30.69 -13.65 34.07
C LYS A 66 -32.00 -14.12 33.45
#